data_AF-L7VKU4-F1
#
_entry.id   AF-L7VKU4-F1
#
_cell.length_a   1.000
_cell.length_b   1.000
_cell.length_c   1.000
_cell.angle_alpha   90.00
_cell.angle_beta   90.00
_cell.angle_gamma   90.00
#
_symmetry.space_group_name_H-M   'P 1'
#
loop_
_entity.id
_entity.type
_entity.pdbx_description
1 polymer ?
#
loop_
_entity_poly.entity_id
_entity_poly.type
_entity_poly.pdbx_seq_one_letter_code
_entity_poly.pdbx_strand_id
1 'polypeptide(L)'
;MLREINVFLSALITGITTGFIYDLLRMKRKALKTRAFIVGVEDVLFWIFTAILVFITAYISNQGEIRLYFFMAMALGISLYFWLFSSLITQFTVFTVKLVLWPFAKLVALLKPPVKRLKMLFSKVSQKAGRKMKDCRFVVRRRFRSLRNIVRKI
;
A
#
# COMPACT_ATOMS: atom_id res chain seq x y z
N MET A 1 -20.23 45.98 4.82
CA MET A 1 -19.01 45.80 3.99
C MET A 1 -17.81 45.24 4.75
N LEU A 2 -17.04 46.00 5.54
CA LEU A 2 -15.77 45.48 6.12
C LEU A 2 -15.95 44.26 7.04
N ARG A 3 -17.05 44.20 7.81
CA ARG A 3 -17.36 43.03 8.66
C ARG A 3 -17.64 41.77 7.84
N GLU A 4 -18.43 41.89 6.78
CA GLU A 4 -18.81 40.76 5.92
C GLU A 4 -17.59 40.18 5.18
N ILE A 5 -16.66 41.04 4.74
CA ILE A 5 -15.40 40.61 4.12
C ILE A 5 -14.55 39.81 5.11
N ASN A 6 -14.48 40.24 6.38
CA ASN A 6 -13.75 39.51 7.42
C ASN A 6 -14.40 38.15 7.73
N VAL A 7 -15.74 38.06 7.73
CA VAL A 7 -16.45 36.77 7.87
C VAL A 7 -16.12 35.85 6.69
N PHE A 8 -16.12 36.39 5.47
CA PHE A 8 -15.80 35.62 4.28
C PHE A 8 -14.35 35.10 4.30
N LEU A 9 -13.38 35.96 4.63
CA LEU A 9 -11.96 35.60 4.73
C LEU A 9 -11.71 34.55 5.82
N SER A 10 -12.31 34.71 7.01
CA SER A 10 -12.14 33.74 8.11
C SER A 10 -12.73 32.37 7.76
N ALA A 11 -13.88 32.33 7.09
CA ALA A 11 -14.48 31.10 6.57
C ALA A 11 -13.62 30.45 5.48
N LEU A 12 -13.05 31.25 4.58
CA LEU A 12 -12.13 30.79 3.54
C LEU A 12 -10.86 30.17 4.14
N ILE A 13 -10.23 30.85 5.11
CA ILE A 13 -9.05 30.34 5.82
C ILE A 13 -9.39 29.03 6.54
N THR A 14 -10.53 28.97 7.22
CA THR A 14 -10.97 27.75 7.91
C THR A 14 -11.17 26.59 6.93
N GLY A 15 -11.71 26.87 5.74
CA GLY A 15 -11.81 25.89 4.65
C GLY A 15 -10.44 25.38 4.18
N ILE A 16 -9.47 26.27 3.97
CA ILE A 16 -8.09 25.92 3.61
C ILE A 16 -7.44 25.06 4.71
N THR A 17 -7.55 25.47 5.98
CA THR A 17 -7.02 24.71 7.13
C THR A 17 -7.64 23.32 7.23
N THR A 18 -8.96 23.22 7.01
CA THR A 18 -9.67 21.93 7.00
C THR A 18 -9.17 21.02 5.87
N GLY A 19 -9.00 21.58 4.66
CA GLY A 19 -8.41 20.86 3.53
C GLY A 19 -7.00 20.36 3.81
N PHE A 20 -6.17 21.19 4.45
CA PHE A 20 -4.80 20.83 4.85
C PHE A 20 -4.77 19.68 5.86
N ILE A 21 -5.60 19.72 6.90
CA ILE A 21 -5.69 18.65 7.89
C ILE A 21 -6.15 17.34 7.24
N TYR A 22 -7.13 17.43 6.32
CA TYR A 22 -7.58 16.26 5.57
C TYR A 22 -6.44 15.65 4.73
N ASP A 23 -5.61 16.47 4.09
CA ASP A 23 -4.48 15.97 3.29
C ASP A 23 -3.41 15.31 4.17
N LEU A 24 -3.13 15.84 5.36
CA LEU A 24 -2.24 15.18 6.33
C LEU A 24 -2.74 13.77 6.71
N LEU A 25 -4.04 13.64 7.00
CA LEU A 25 -4.65 12.34 7.27
C LEU A 25 -4.57 11.41 6.05
N ARG A 26 -4.79 11.95 4.84
CA ARG A 26 -4.66 11.19 3.59
C ARG A 26 -3.22 10.72 3.33
N MET A 27 -2.21 11.56 3.57
CA MET A 27 -0.80 11.19 3.45
C MET A 27 -0.43 10.10 4.45
N LYS A 28 -0.85 10.24 5.71
CA LYS A 28 -0.62 9.22 6.74
C LYS A 28 -1.22 7.86 6.35
N ARG A 29 -2.45 7.84 5.81
CA ARG A 29 -3.11 6.61 5.31
C ARG A 29 -2.39 5.95 4.14
N LYS A 30 -1.68 6.71 3.31
CA LYS A 30 -0.84 6.16 2.24
C LYS A 30 0.51 5.64 2.76
N ALA A 31 1.09 6.34 3.74
CA ALA A 31 2.40 6.02 4.30
C ALA A 31 2.37 4.78 5.22
N LEU A 32 1.34 4.68 6.07
CA LEU A 32 1.14 3.56 6.98
C LEU A 32 0.07 2.63 6.37
N LYS A 33 0.32 1.32 6.33
CA LYS A 33 -0.73 0.32 6.06
C LYS A 33 -1.71 0.30 7.25
N THR A 34 -2.54 1.33 7.34
CA THR A 34 -3.47 1.52 8.43
C THR A 34 -4.64 0.55 8.28
N ARG A 35 -4.96 -0.18 9.36
CA ARG A 35 -6.10 -1.11 9.39
C ARG A 35 -7.40 -0.33 9.22
N ALA A 36 -8.38 -0.88 8.50
CA ALA A 36 -9.64 -0.19 8.19
C ALA A 36 -10.36 0.40 9.42
N PHE A 37 -10.25 -0.27 10.58
CA PHE A 37 -10.79 0.22 11.85
C PHE A 37 -10.20 1.56 12.28
N ILE A 38 -8.88 1.73 12.17
CA ILE A 38 -8.19 2.96 12.57
C ILE A 38 -8.57 4.11 11.63
N VAL A 39 -8.74 3.82 10.34
CA VAL A 39 -9.24 4.81 9.36
C VAL A 39 -10.62 5.33 9.77
N GLY A 40 -11.52 4.45 10.20
CA GLY A 40 -12.84 4.84 10.68
C GLY A 40 -12.79 5.74 11.92
N VAL A 41 -11.94 5.41 12.90
CA VAL A 41 -11.75 6.24 14.10
C VAL A 41 -11.22 7.63 13.73
N GLU A 42 -10.24 7.69 12.83
CA GLU A 42 -9.65 8.94 12.36
C GLU A 42 -10.64 9.82 11.61
N ASP A 43 -11.50 9.22 10.78
CA ASP A 43 -12.55 9.96 10.07
C ASP A 43 -13.56 10.54 11.07
N VAL A 44 -13.98 9.77 12.07
CA VAL A 44 -14.88 10.28 13.13
C VAL A 44 -14.25 11.45 13.88
N LEU A 45 -12.98 11.32 14.29
CA LEU A 45 -12.25 12.39 14.95
C LEU A 45 -12.11 13.63 14.07
N PHE A 46 -11.84 13.43 12.77
CA PHE A 46 -11.77 14.52 11.80
C PHE A 46 -13.10 15.24 11.67
N TRP A 47 -14.22 14.52 11.52
CA TRP A 47 -15.54 15.14 11.43
C TRP A 47 -15.91 15.93 12.68
N ILE A 48 -15.60 15.42 13.87
CA ILE A 48 -15.80 16.15 15.14
C ILE A 48 -14.95 17.42 15.16
N PHE A 49 -13.66 17.29 14.83
CA PHE A 49 -12.74 18.42 14.83
C PHE A 49 -13.15 19.51 13.82
N THR A 50 -13.51 19.11 12.60
CA THR A 50 -14.01 20.02 11.56
C THR A 50 -15.30 20.70 12.00
N ALA A 51 -16.25 19.97 12.59
CA ALA A 51 -17.49 20.55 13.08
C ALA A 51 -17.23 21.60 14.16
N ILE A 52 -16.32 21.33 15.11
CA ILE A 52 -15.91 22.28 16.14
C ILE A 52 -15.24 23.52 15.52
N LEU A 53 -14.32 23.33 14.57
CA LEU A 53 -13.66 24.44 13.86
C LEU A 53 -14.67 25.34 13.16
N VAL A 54 -15.59 24.74 12.41
CA VAL A 54 -16.67 25.42 11.70
C VAL A 54 -17.52 26.23 12.67
N PHE A 55 -17.92 25.62 13.80
CA PHE A 55 -18.74 26.27 14.82
C PHE A 55 -18.02 27.45 15.48
N ILE A 56 -16.75 27.28 15.85
CA ILE A 56 -15.94 28.34 16.47
C ILE A 56 -15.80 29.52 15.49
N THR A 57 -15.44 29.24 14.24
CA THR A 57 -15.30 30.28 13.23
C THR A 57 -16.64 30.97 12.98
N ALA A 58 -17.75 30.24 12.89
CA ALA A 58 -19.09 30.82 12.72
C ALA A 58 -19.50 31.70 13.91
N TYR A 59 -19.18 31.28 15.14
CA TYR A 59 -19.49 32.03 16.35
C TYR A 59 -18.69 33.34 16.44
N ILE A 60 -17.37 33.27 16.21
CA ILE A 60 -16.48 34.45 16.28
C ILE A 60 -16.78 35.44 15.16
N SER A 61 -17.01 34.94 13.94
CA SER A 61 -17.13 35.80 12.77
C SER A 61 -18.51 36.46 12.65
N ASN A 62 -19.58 35.75 13.02
CA ASN A 62 -20.94 36.17 12.71
C ASN A 62 -21.90 36.11 13.91
N GLN A 63 -21.37 36.06 15.15
CA GLN A 63 -22.18 35.97 16.38
C GLN A 63 -23.18 34.79 16.38
N GLY A 64 -22.90 33.74 15.58
CA GLY A 64 -23.76 32.57 15.45
C GLY A 64 -24.83 32.65 14.34
N GLU A 65 -24.90 33.72 13.56
CA GLU A 65 -25.76 33.73 12.37
C GLU A 65 -25.13 32.90 11.24
N ILE A 66 -25.71 31.72 10.99
CA ILE A 66 -25.29 30.86 9.90
C ILE A 66 -25.85 31.41 8.59
N ARG A 67 -25.02 32.11 7.81
CA ARG A 67 -25.41 32.64 6.49
C ARG A 67 -24.79 31.81 5.36
N LEU A 68 -25.51 31.71 4.25
CA LEU A 68 -25.15 30.81 3.14
C LEU A 68 -23.78 31.12 2.51
N TYR A 69 -23.35 32.38 2.52
CA TYR A 69 -22.03 32.79 2.03
C TYR A 69 -20.87 32.22 2.86
N PHE A 70 -21.08 31.86 4.14
CA PHE A 70 -20.06 31.21 4.96
C PHE A 70 -19.72 29.82 4.43
N PHE A 71 -20.74 29.02 4.12
CA PHE A 71 -20.56 27.70 3.52
C PHE A 71 -19.94 27.80 2.13
N MET A 72 -20.34 28.77 1.32
CA MET A 72 -19.72 29.01 0.01
C MET A 72 -18.24 29.38 0.13
N ALA A 73 -17.89 30.28 1.06
CA ALA A 73 -16.49 30.66 1.31
C ALA A 73 -15.64 29.48 1.79
N MET A 74 -16.19 28.63 2.67
CA MET A 74 -15.52 27.43 3.13
C MET A 74 -15.33 26.39 2.02
N ALA A 75 -16.37 26.14 1.22
CA ALA A 75 -16.28 25.26 0.06
C ALA A 75 -15.23 25.77 -0.94
N LEU A 76 -15.24 27.09 -1.22
CA LEU A 76 -14.21 27.72 -2.04
C LEU A 76 -12.81 27.56 -1.47
N GLY A 77 -12.62 27.76 -0.16
CA GLY A 77 -11.33 27.55 0.51
C GLY A 77 -10.82 26.12 0.38
N ILE A 78 -11.70 25.13 0.56
CA ILE A 78 -11.37 23.70 0.38
C ILE A 78 -11.01 23.41 -1.09
N SER A 79 -11.82 23.90 -2.05
CA SER A 79 -11.56 23.71 -3.47
C SER A 79 -10.27 24.38 -3.92
N LEU A 80 -9.99 25.61 -3.48
CA LEU A 80 -8.74 26.32 -3.74
C LEU A 80 -7.55 25.54 -3.21
N TYR A 81 -7.65 25.02 -1.98
CA TYR A 81 -6.61 24.18 -1.41
C TYR A 81 -6.33 22.96 -2.28
N PHE A 82 -7.36 22.18 -2.64
CA PHE A 82 -7.18 21.00 -3.48
C PHE A 82 -6.67 21.31 -4.88
N TRP A 83 -7.07 22.44 -5.46
CA TRP A 83 -6.62 22.84 -6.79
C TRP A 83 -5.12 23.16 -6.78
N LEU A 84 -4.67 23.92 -5.77
CA LEU A 84 -3.27 24.28 -5.58
C LEU A 84 -2.40 23.06 -5.21
N PHE A 85 -2.91 22.16 -4.36
CA PHE A 85 -2.18 20.98 -3.88
C PHE A 85 -2.34 19.72 -4.76
N SER A 86 -3.15 19.76 -5.83
CA SER A 86 -3.37 18.59 -6.71
C SER A 86 -2.06 18.03 -7.30
N SER A 87 -1.11 18.92 -7.61
CA SER A 87 0.25 18.59 -8.05
C SER A 87 1.00 17.75 -6.99
N LEU A 88 1.01 18.23 -5.75
CA LEU A 88 1.73 17.59 -4.64
C LEU A 88 1.16 16.19 -4.36
N ILE A 89 -0.16 16.06 -4.30
CA ILE A 89 -0.84 14.78 -4.06
C ILE A 89 -0.47 13.74 -5.13
N THR A 90 -0.39 14.14 -6.39
CA THR A 90 -0.05 13.24 -7.50
C THR A 90 1.39 12.77 -7.39
N GLN A 91 2.32 13.68 -7.12
CA GLN A 91 3.74 13.36 -6.91
C GLN A 91 3.95 12.43 -5.71
N PHE A 92 3.31 12.72 -4.57
CA PHE A 92 3.39 11.87 -3.38
C PHE A 92 2.84 10.47 -3.64
N THR A 93 1.76 10.33 -4.41
CA THR A 93 1.18 9.01 -4.75
C THR A 93 2.16 8.17 -5.54
N VAL A 94 2.77 8.74 -6.58
CA VAL A 94 3.79 8.05 -7.39
C VAL A 94 5.02 7.72 -6.54
N PHE A 95 5.43 8.63 -5.65
CA PHE A 95 6.55 8.43 -4.74
C PHE A 95 6.30 7.26 -3.77
N THR A 96 5.15 7.21 -3.10
CA THR A 96 4.80 6.11 -2.18
C THR A 96 4.74 4.77 -2.91
N VAL A 97 4.11 4.72 -4.10
CA VAL A 97 4.04 3.49 -4.90
C VAL A 97 5.44 3.01 -5.32
N LYS A 98 6.31 3.93 -5.77
CA LYS A 98 7.71 3.62 -6.07
C LYS A 98 8.47 3.16 -4.83
N LEU A 99 8.32 3.82 -3.69
CA LEU A 99 9.01 3.47 -2.43
C LEU A 99 8.63 2.07 -1.95
N VAL A 100 7.39 1.63 -2.13
CA VAL A 100 6.93 0.29 -1.75
C VAL A 100 7.30 -0.77 -2.78
N LEU A 101 7.16 -0.48 -4.08
CA LEU A 101 7.48 -1.45 -5.16
C LEU A 101 8.98 -1.66 -5.35
N TRP A 102 9.80 -0.62 -5.18
CA TRP A 102 11.25 -0.68 -5.37
C TRP A 102 11.96 -1.72 -4.48
N PRO A 103 11.76 -1.76 -3.15
CA PRO A 103 12.38 -2.76 -2.30
C PRO A 103 11.86 -4.16 -2.64
N PHE A 104 10.55 -4.31 -2.90
CA PHE A 104 9.96 -5.59 -3.28
C PHE A 104 10.54 -6.14 -4.59
N ALA A 105 10.65 -5.30 -5.62
CA ALA A 105 11.25 -5.66 -6.90
C ALA A 105 12.73 -6.02 -6.76
N LYS A 106 13.49 -5.26 -5.95
CA LYS A 106 14.91 -5.52 -5.68
C LYS A 106 15.12 -6.83 -4.91
N LEU A 107 14.25 -7.14 -3.93
CA LEU A 107 14.27 -8.38 -3.16
C LEU A 107 13.98 -9.61 -4.05
N VAL A 108 12.97 -9.51 -4.92
CA VAL A 108 12.66 -10.57 -5.90
C VAL A 108 13.79 -10.73 -6.92
N ALA A 109 14.39 -9.64 -7.38
CA ALA A 109 15.54 -9.68 -8.28
C ALA A 109 16.76 -10.35 -7.62
N LEU A 110 16.99 -10.13 -6.32
CA LEU A 110 18.05 -10.77 -5.54
C LEU A 110 17.82 -12.27 -5.33
N LEU A 111 16.57 -12.71 -5.21
CA LEU A 111 16.20 -14.12 -5.01
C LEU A 111 16.13 -14.96 -6.30
N LYS A 112 15.96 -14.35 -7.48
CA LYS A 112 15.99 -15.07 -8.78
C LYS A 112 17.29 -15.87 -9.04
N PRO A 113 18.51 -15.32 -8.83
CA PRO A 113 19.75 -16.05 -9.06
C PRO A 113 19.96 -17.29 -8.17
N PRO A 114 19.75 -17.27 -6.84
CA PRO A 114 19.95 -18.46 -6.00
C PRO A 114 18.95 -19.56 -6.33
N VAL A 115 17.69 -19.24 -6.65
CA VAL A 115 16.68 -20.24 -7.03
C VAL A 115 17.06 -20.97 -8.32
N LYS A 116 17.61 -20.28 -9.32
CA LYS A 116 18.14 -20.92 -10.54
C LYS A 116 19.32 -21.85 -10.24
N ARG A 117 20.27 -21.43 -9.39
CA ARG A 117 21.42 -22.27 -9.00
C ARG A 117 20.97 -23.52 -8.24
N LEU A 118 20.02 -23.37 -7.31
CA LEU A 118 19.51 -24.49 -6.51
C LEU A 118 18.79 -25.53 -7.38
N LYS A 119 17.92 -25.09 -8.31
CA LYS A 119 17.26 -25.99 -9.28
C LYS A 119 18.27 -26.72 -10.16
N MET A 120 19.34 -26.06 -10.58
CA MET A 120 20.40 -26.67 -11.40
C MET A 120 21.20 -27.73 -10.61
N LEU A 121 21.41 -27.53 -9.31
CA LEU A 121 22.04 -28.53 -8.44
C LEU A 121 21.11 -29.72 -8.18
N PHE A 122 19.84 -29.46 -7.85
CA PHE A 122 18.84 -30.51 -7.64
C PHE A 122 18.60 -31.36 -8.89
N SER A 123 18.55 -30.75 -10.07
CA SER A 123 18.40 -31.50 -11.33
C SER A 123 19.62 -32.40 -11.60
N LYS A 124 20.85 -31.91 -11.34
CA LYS A 124 22.07 -32.71 -11.47
C LYS A 124 22.12 -33.88 -10.46
N VAL A 125 21.70 -33.66 -9.22
CA VAL A 125 21.66 -34.69 -8.18
C VAL A 125 20.59 -35.74 -8.50
N SER A 126 19.39 -35.31 -8.90
CA SER A 126 18.30 -36.20 -9.33
C SER A 126 18.69 -37.05 -10.54
N GLN A 127 19.37 -36.46 -11.53
CA GLN A 127 19.83 -37.18 -12.71
C GLN A 127 20.95 -38.19 -12.40
N LYS A 128 21.85 -37.88 -11.45
CA LYS A 128 22.88 -38.82 -10.95
C LYS A 128 22.26 -39.98 -10.16
N ALA A 129 21.29 -39.70 -9.28
CA ALA A 129 20.57 -40.73 -8.53
C ALA A 129 19.76 -41.65 -9.47
N GLY A 130 19.11 -41.07 -10.49
CA GLY A 130 18.38 -41.82 -11.52
C GLY A 130 19.28 -42.71 -12.38
N ARG A 131 20.50 -42.29 -12.72
CA ARG A 131 21.48 -43.15 -13.43
C ARG A 131 21.93 -44.32 -12.57
N LYS A 132 22.35 -44.05 -11.33
CA LYS A 132 22.85 -45.08 -10.40
C LYS A 132 21.81 -46.15 -10.08
N MET A 133 20.53 -45.74 -9.99
CA MET A 133 19.40 -46.63 -9.77
C MET A 133 19.07 -47.50 -10.99
N LYS A 134 19.21 -46.96 -12.22
CA LYS A 134 19.08 -47.74 -13.46
C LYS A 134 20.18 -48.81 -13.57
N ASP A 135 21.42 -48.46 -13.21
CA ASP A 135 22.55 -49.39 -13.23
C ASP A 135 22.38 -50.52 -12.20
N CYS A 136 22.01 -50.20 -10.95
CA CYS A 136 21.70 -51.22 -9.93
C CYS A 136 20.54 -52.12 -10.36
N ARG A 137 19.47 -51.57 -10.94
CA ARG A 137 18.35 -52.36 -11.46
C ARG A 137 18.79 -53.28 -12.60
N PHE A 138 19.72 -52.84 -13.45
CA PHE A 138 20.27 -53.65 -14.53
C PHE A 138 21.12 -54.82 -13.99
N VAL A 139 21.99 -54.55 -13.02
CA VAL A 139 22.86 -55.57 -12.38
C VAL A 139 22.04 -56.60 -11.60
N VAL A 140 21.06 -56.15 -10.81
CA VAL A 140 20.15 -57.05 -10.06
C VAL A 140 19.33 -57.92 -11.02
N ARG A 141 18.79 -57.35 -12.10
CA ARG A 141 18.01 -58.10 -13.10
C ARG A 141 18.86 -59.11 -13.86
N ARG A 142 20.17 -58.85 -14.06
CA ARG A 142 21.13 -59.82 -14.61
C ARG A 142 21.40 -60.95 -13.63
N ARG A 143 21.70 -60.64 -12.36
CA ARG A 143 21.94 -61.64 -11.31
C ARG A 143 20.71 -62.54 -11.08
N PHE A 144 19.51 -61.96 -11.05
CA PHE A 144 18.28 -62.73 -10.88
C PHE A 144 18.03 -63.71 -12.04
N ARG A 145 18.35 -63.31 -13.28
CA ARG A 145 18.29 -64.22 -14.44
C ARG A 145 19.32 -65.33 -14.38
N SER A 146 20.55 -65.04 -13.92
CA SER A 146 21.59 -66.07 -13.80
C SER A 146 21.24 -67.08 -12.70
N LEU A 147 20.75 -66.63 -11.54
CA LEU A 147 20.30 -67.49 -10.45
C LEU A 147 19.12 -68.38 -10.90
N ARG A 148 18.14 -67.81 -11.60
CA ARG A 148 17.02 -68.58 -12.15
C ARG A 148 17.46 -69.66 -13.13
N ASN A 149 18.52 -69.44 -13.90
CA ASN A 149 19.04 -70.45 -14.84
C ASN A 149 19.84 -71.55 -14.13
N ILE A 150 20.47 -71.25 -13.00
CA ILE A 150 21.19 -72.24 -12.17
C ILE A 150 20.19 -73.14 -11.45
N VAL A 151 19.14 -72.57 -10.84
CA VAL A 151 18.09 -73.33 -10.15
C VAL A 151 17.31 -74.25 -11.10
N ARG A 152 17.22 -73.92 -12.39
CA ARG A 152 16.57 -74.77 -13.41
C ARG A 152 17.42 -75.95 -13.90
N LYS A 153 18.70 -76.00 -13.53
CA LYS A 153 19.65 -77.04 -13.94
C LYS A 153 19.96 -78.07 -12.84
N ILE A 154 19.49 -77.80 -11.62
CA ILE A 154 19.46 -78.72 -10.48
C ILE A 154 18.08 -79.39 -10.49
#